data_AF-A0A817E732-F1
#
_entry.id   AF-A0A817E732-F1
#
_cell.length_a   1.000
_cell.length_b   1.000
_cell.length_c   1.000
_cell.angle_alpha   90.00
_cell.angle_beta   90.00
_cell.angle_gamma   90.00
#
_symmetry.space_group_name_H-M   'P 1'
#
loop_
_entity.id
_entity.type
_entity.pdbx_description
1 polymer ?
#
loop_
_entity_poly.entity_id
_entity_poly.type
_entity_poly.pdbx_seq_one_letter_code
_entity_poly.pdbx_strand_id
1 'polypeptide(L)'
;MLRGNSSMFPPGVRMVHLHLINPYGASYILKENEQNADQLKNEPMYYTLDYDNPILQRLIDQIDIPNLGNVSVRQKAFAVFAQLIADYGEEAVNLALKTGQGKRPQGIAYFGPSKSWSSQTEEYVIDKYIPYATNILLIDWHTAVGPYGAWSFVPIDDESETAFKRWAPNDLMSSYDLGLPTDGRLPYATIKVKTKARRVIRGFWEAGTYNVTMETNAMFMLRLYCRFYSNMTDPFCKDIISKTQEYFYPQADEWKKLTYNAINNVLPKVLSGFAAELSIGIKLIVSDLCIILGVIVGLLWFRIWNDFLECLRVEIGQNVKNSVTQLLTSNFSTTTQIESLLSCTVIMDTFQKYFKYKSYVTMCGIRNVHFMGTSEDWKLLRYKTTKLKNFTVPNRDDFGSYIDGLLPIIDQFIQTYQDNVDNQFWNKVMDVEHVGRGGSGR
;
A
#
# COMPACT_ATOMS: atom_id res chain seq x y z
N MET A 1 10.22 -4.58 2.64
CA MET A 1 10.09 -3.57 1.58
C MET A 1 8.95 -2.57 1.79
N LEU A 2 8.03 -2.78 2.73
CA LEU A 2 7.19 -1.70 3.26
C LEU A 2 7.41 -1.66 4.78
N ARG A 3 8.37 -0.85 5.25
CA ARG A 3 8.35 -0.45 6.66
C ARG A 3 7.16 0.50 6.77
N GLY A 4 6.04 -0.06 7.23
CA GLY A 4 4.73 0.58 7.25
C GLY A 4 4.79 1.92 7.96
N ASN A 5 4.73 2.98 7.18
CA ASN A 5 4.28 4.28 7.66
C ASN A 5 2.86 4.45 7.13
N SER A 6 1.87 3.98 7.90
CA SER A 6 0.44 4.08 7.58
C SER A 6 -0.05 5.52 7.41
N SER A 7 0.80 6.51 7.72
CA SER A 7 0.58 7.95 7.53
C SER A 7 0.67 8.41 6.06
N MET A 8 1.16 7.58 5.14
CA MET A 8 1.37 7.98 3.75
C MET A 8 0.11 7.93 2.88
N PHE A 9 -0.98 7.32 3.36
CA PHE A 9 -2.22 7.19 2.60
C PHE A 9 -3.38 7.98 3.24
N PRO A 10 -4.25 8.61 2.43
CA PRO A 10 -5.46 9.27 2.93
C PRO A 10 -6.37 8.32 3.72
N PRO A 11 -7.22 8.86 4.62
CA PRO A 11 -8.29 8.10 5.23
C PRO A 11 -9.14 7.38 4.17
N GLY A 12 -9.46 6.11 4.41
CA GLY A 12 -10.27 5.29 3.48
C GLY A 12 -9.47 4.49 2.45
N VAL A 13 -8.13 4.59 2.41
CA VAL A 13 -7.27 3.71 1.60
C VAL A 13 -6.85 2.49 2.41
N ARG A 14 -6.97 1.30 1.81
CA ARG A 14 -6.51 0.03 2.37
C ARG A 14 -5.41 -0.55 1.49
N MET A 15 -4.32 -1.00 2.10
CA MET A 15 -3.27 -1.74 1.43
C MET A 15 -3.43 -3.24 1.72
N VAL A 16 -3.42 -4.04 0.66
CA VAL A 16 -3.41 -5.51 0.74
C VAL A 16 -2.17 -5.98 0.01
N HIS A 17 -1.33 -6.76 0.71
CA HIS A 17 -0.13 -7.35 0.12
C HIS A 17 -0.28 -8.87 0.12
N LEU A 18 -0.29 -9.45 -1.08
CA LEU A 18 -0.32 -10.88 -1.31
C LEU A 18 1.07 -11.32 -1.74
N HIS A 19 1.72 -12.13 -0.91
CA HIS A 19 3.08 -12.62 -1.17
C HIS A 19 3.06 -14.13 -1.38
N LEU A 20 3.87 -14.61 -2.33
CA LEU A 20 3.99 -16.03 -2.68
C LEU A 20 2.64 -16.69 -3.02
N ILE A 21 1.89 -16.10 -3.95
CA ILE A 21 0.58 -16.63 -4.39
C ILE A 21 0.69 -18.04 -5.00
N ASN A 22 1.84 -18.38 -5.59
CA ASN A 22 2.18 -19.73 -6.04
C ASN A 22 3.32 -20.34 -5.18
N PRO A 23 3.02 -20.83 -3.96
CA PRO A 23 4.05 -21.37 -3.07
C PRO A 23 4.65 -22.68 -3.60
N TYR A 24 3.88 -23.45 -4.38
CA TYR A 24 4.40 -24.64 -5.07
C TYR A 24 5.48 -24.25 -6.07
N GLY A 25 5.17 -23.34 -6.99
CA GLY A 25 6.12 -22.86 -7.99
C GLY A 25 7.40 -22.32 -7.36
N ALA A 26 7.27 -21.51 -6.30
CA ALA A 26 8.41 -20.99 -5.55
C ALA A 26 9.29 -22.10 -4.94
N SER A 27 8.67 -23.17 -4.39
CA SER A 27 9.40 -24.28 -3.76
C SER A 27 10.20 -25.13 -4.76
N TYR A 28 9.78 -25.15 -6.03
CA TYR A 28 10.38 -25.96 -7.08
C TYR A 28 11.09 -25.16 -8.18
N ILE A 29 11.19 -23.83 -8.04
CA ILE A 29 11.74 -22.91 -9.05
C ILE A 29 10.99 -23.05 -10.38
N LEU A 30 9.67 -22.93 -10.32
CA LEU A 30 8.74 -23.03 -11.44
C LEU A 30 7.80 -21.82 -11.43
N LYS A 31 7.40 -21.37 -12.62
CA LYS A 31 6.28 -20.44 -12.74
C LYS A 31 4.94 -21.16 -12.63
N GLU A 32 4.93 -22.45 -12.97
CA GLU A 32 3.75 -23.31 -12.91
C GLU A 32 3.43 -23.76 -11.47
N ASN A 33 2.16 -24.05 -11.21
CA ASN A 33 1.70 -24.61 -9.94
C ASN A 33 1.80 -26.15 -9.91
N GLU A 34 1.23 -26.81 -8.90
CA GLU A 34 1.22 -28.26 -8.69
C GLU A 34 0.59 -29.05 -9.84
N GLN A 35 -0.35 -28.45 -10.57
CA GLN A 35 -1.05 -29.04 -11.70
C GLN A 35 -0.37 -28.75 -13.05
N ASN A 36 0.84 -28.19 -13.02
CA ASN A 36 1.56 -27.67 -14.20
C ASN A 36 0.82 -26.52 -14.90
N ALA A 37 -0.13 -25.87 -14.22
CA ALA A 37 -0.81 -24.71 -14.77
C ALA A 37 0.12 -23.50 -14.67
N ASP A 38 0.30 -22.79 -15.78
CA ASP A 38 0.90 -21.46 -15.79
C ASP A 38 -0.09 -20.50 -15.11
N GLN A 39 0.31 -19.96 -13.95
CA GLN A 39 -0.59 -19.20 -13.10
C GLN A 39 -1.15 -17.95 -13.78
N LEU A 40 -0.39 -17.36 -14.73
CA LEU A 40 -0.86 -16.20 -15.49
C LEU A 40 -1.98 -16.56 -16.48
N LYS A 41 -2.24 -17.85 -16.70
CA LYS A 41 -3.19 -18.36 -17.69
C LYS A 41 -4.31 -19.19 -17.04
N ASN A 42 -4.23 -19.45 -15.73
CA ASN A 42 -5.22 -20.22 -14.97
C ASN A 42 -6.46 -19.37 -14.61
N GLU A 43 -7.11 -18.79 -15.63
CA GLU A 43 -8.33 -17.99 -15.47
C GLU A 43 -9.60 -18.80 -15.73
N PRO A 44 -10.74 -18.50 -15.06
CA PRO A 44 -12.02 -19.21 -15.19
C PRO A 44 -12.48 -19.53 -16.60
N MET A 45 -12.24 -18.62 -17.53
CA MET A 45 -12.64 -18.83 -18.92
C MET A 45 -11.79 -19.88 -19.65
N TYR A 46 -10.53 -20.12 -19.29
CA TYR A 46 -9.66 -20.99 -20.09
C TYR A 46 -9.82 -22.48 -19.87
N TYR A 47 -10.16 -22.92 -18.66
CA TYR A 47 -10.48 -24.34 -18.39
C TYR A 47 -11.97 -24.66 -18.60
N THR A 48 -12.78 -23.68 -19.02
CA THR A 48 -14.19 -23.89 -19.40
C THR A 48 -14.44 -23.73 -20.90
N LEU A 49 -13.53 -23.07 -21.63
CA LEU A 49 -13.53 -23.01 -23.09
C LEU A 49 -12.82 -24.24 -23.69
N ASP A 50 -13.34 -24.79 -24.79
CA ASP A 50 -12.59 -25.68 -25.69
C ASP A 50 -11.60 -24.85 -26.54
N TYR A 51 -10.80 -24.02 -25.86
CA TYR A 51 -9.75 -23.24 -26.48
C TYR A 51 -8.45 -24.03 -26.46
N ASP A 52 -7.75 -24.03 -27.58
CA ASP A 52 -6.42 -24.60 -27.65
C ASP A 52 -5.57 -23.89 -28.71
N ASN A 53 -4.26 -24.07 -28.61
CA ASN A 53 -3.31 -23.45 -29.53
C ASN A 53 -2.64 -24.50 -30.43
N PRO A 54 -2.98 -24.55 -31.74
CA PRO A 54 -2.41 -25.53 -32.66
C PRO A 54 -0.88 -25.47 -32.78
N ILE A 55 -0.27 -24.29 -32.63
CA ILE A 55 1.20 -24.12 -32.67
C ILE A 55 1.81 -24.83 -31.47
N LEU A 56 1.27 -24.62 -30.27
CA LEU A 56 1.75 -25.30 -29.06
C LEU A 56 1.46 -26.80 -29.07
N GLN A 57 0.30 -27.24 -29.57
CA GLN A 57 0.03 -28.67 -29.77
C GLN A 57 1.07 -29.31 -30.66
N ARG A 58 1.34 -28.70 -31.82
CA ARG A 58 2.36 -29.20 -32.76
C ARG A 58 3.75 -29.23 -32.13
N LEU A 59 4.11 -28.20 -31.34
CA LEU A 59 5.37 -28.21 -30.59
C LEU A 59 5.43 -29.42 -29.65
N ILE A 60 4.43 -29.56 -28.78
CA ILE A 60 4.42 -30.56 -27.70
C ILE A 60 4.34 -31.98 -28.25
N ASP A 61 3.55 -32.21 -29.31
CA ASP A 61 3.36 -33.52 -29.93
C ASP A 61 4.60 -34.01 -30.71
N GLN A 62 5.49 -33.09 -31.11
CA GLN A 62 6.70 -33.41 -31.88
C GLN A 62 7.97 -33.47 -31.03
N ILE A 63 7.91 -33.12 -29.74
CA ILE A 63 9.05 -33.22 -28.82
C ILE A 63 8.93 -34.48 -27.94
N ASP A 64 10.05 -35.20 -27.81
CA ASP A 64 10.15 -36.34 -26.91
C ASP A 64 10.58 -35.86 -25.50
N ILE A 65 9.61 -35.30 -24.76
CA ILE A 65 9.81 -34.75 -23.41
C ILE A 65 10.52 -35.75 -22.47
N PRO A 66 10.11 -37.04 -22.40
CA PRO A 66 10.76 -38.02 -21.53
C PRO A 66 12.27 -38.18 -21.77
N ASN A 67 12.77 -37.86 -22.96
CA ASN A 67 14.17 -38.07 -23.33
C ASN A 67 14.93 -36.76 -23.60
N LEU A 68 14.43 -35.59 -23.19
CA LEU A 68 15.16 -34.31 -23.33
C LEU A 68 16.48 -34.25 -22.52
N GLY A 69 16.76 -35.23 -21.65
CA GLY A 69 18.11 -35.41 -21.09
C GLY A 69 19.18 -35.79 -22.14
N ASN A 70 18.78 -36.36 -23.27
CA ASN A 70 19.67 -36.75 -24.38
C ASN A 70 19.94 -35.59 -25.35
N VAL A 71 21.22 -35.36 -25.68
CA VAL A 71 21.64 -34.26 -26.57
C VAL A 71 20.97 -34.30 -27.94
N SER A 72 20.89 -35.48 -28.58
CA SER A 72 20.29 -35.62 -29.91
C SER A 72 18.79 -35.35 -29.91
N VAL A 73 18.11 -35.70 -28.81
CA VAL A 73 16.67 -35.45 -28.65
C VAL A 73 16.41 -33.97 -28.45
N ARG A 74 17.24 -33.29 -27.63
CA ARG A 74 17.17 -31.83 -27.49
C ARG A 74 17.39 -31.10 -28.81
N GLN A 75 18.37 -31.52 -29.60
CA GLN A 75 18.64 -30.92 -30.91
C GLN A 75 17.42 -31.05 -31.85
N LYS A 76 16.75 -32.20 -31.86
CA LYS A 76 15.49 -32.39 -32.59
C LYS A 76 14.39 -31.46 -32.07
N ALA A 77 14.24 -31.33 -30.75
CA ALA A 77 13.26 -30.42 -30.16
C ALA A 77 13.51 -28.94 -30.55
N PHE A 78 14.77 -28.52 -30.62
CA PHE A 78 15.12 -27.17 -31.08
C PHE A 78 14.83 -26.98 -32.58
N ALA A 79 15.06 -28.02 -33.39
CA ALA A 79 14.69 -28.00 -34.80
C ALA A 79 13.17 -27.88 -35.00
N VAL A 80 12.36 -28.56 -34.17
CA VAL A 80 10.89 -28.39 -34.17
C VAL A 80 10.51 -26.94 -33.88
N PHE A 81 11.09 -26.33 -32.84
CA PHE A 81 10.81 -24.93 -32.50
C PHE A 81 11.21 -23.97 -33.64
N ALA A 82 12.39 -24.16 -34.24
CA ALA A 82 12.83 -23.38 -35.39
C ALA A 82 11.90 -23.56 -36.61
N GLN A 83 11.39 -24.77 -36.85
CA GLN A 83 10.43 -25.04 -37.92
C GLN A 83 9.09 -24.33 -37.67
N LEU A 84 8.61 -24.25 -36.43
CA LEU A 84 7.41 -23.50 -36.12
C LEU A 84 7.58 -22.00 -36.41
N ILE A 85 8.75 -21.43 -36.11
CA ILE A 85 9.06 -20.05 -36.48
C ILE A 85 9.09 -19.89 -38.01
N ALA A 86 9.68 -20.84 -38.75
CA ALA A 86 9.70 -20.81 -40.20
C ALA A 86 8.29 -20.91 -40.82
N ASP A 87 7.40 -21.71 -40.23
CA ASP A 87 6.06 -21.98 -40.76
C ASP A 87 5.04 -20.89 -40.41
N TYR A 88 5.12 -20.32 -39.20
CA TYR A 88 4.10 -19.40 -38.66
C TYR A 88 4.61 -17.97 -38.42
N GLY A 89 5.93 -17.77 -38.45
CA GLY A 89 6.57 -16.52 -38.05
C GLY A 89 6.80 -16.43 -36.54
N GLU A 90 7.85 -15.70 -36.15
CA GLU A 90 8.25 -15.54 -34.75
C GLU A 90 7.16 -14.88 -33.89
N GLU A 91 6.47 -13.88 -34.43
CA GLU A 91 5.38 -13.17 -33.74
C GLU A 91 4.24 -14.11 -33.36
N ALA A 92 3.81 -14.98 -34.28
CA ALA A 92 2.73 -15.94 -34.04
C ALA A 92 3.11 -17.00 -33.01
N VAL A 93 4.37 -17.47 -33.03
CA VAL A 93 4.88 -18.43 -32.04
C VAL A 93 4.98 -17.78 -30.65
N ASN A 94 5.47 -16.54 -30.58
CA ASN A 94 5.52 -15.79 -29.32
C ASN A 94 4.12 -15.51 -28.77
N LEU A 95 3.17 -15.15 -29.64
CA LEU A 95 1.77 -15.01 -29.25
C LEU A 95 1.20 -16.33 -28.75
N ALA A 96 1.55 -17.46 -29.36
CA ALA A 96 1.12 -18.78 -28.91
C ALA A 96 1.63 -19.11 -27.49
N LEU A 97 2.91 -18.84 -27.19
CA LEU A 97 3.48 -19.02 -25.86
C LEU A 97 2.78 -18.15 -24.80
N LYS A 98 2.32 -16.96 -25.18
CA LYS A 98 1.60 -16.02 -24.31
C LYS A 98 0.13 -16.39 -24.11
N THR A 99 -0.54 -16.87 -25.16
CA THR A 99 -1.95 -17.27 -25.10
C THR A 99 -2.16 -18.66 -24.52
N GLY A 100 -1.17 -19.54 -24.58
CA GLY A 100 -1.16 -20.86 -23.93
C GLY A 100 -2.07 -21.89 -24.58
N GLN A 101 -2.22 -23.04 -23.91
CA GLN A 101 -2.92 -24.22 -24.44
C GLN A 101 -3.65 -25.00 -23.34
N GLY A 102 -4.70 -25.73 -23.71
CA GLY A 102 -5.60 -26.42 -22.78
C GLY A 102 -5.57 -27.95 -22.86
N LYS A 103 -4.90 -28.57 -23.84
CA LYS A 103 -5.04 -30.01 -24.13
C LYS A 103 -3.82 -30.86 -23.82
N ARG A 104 -2.68 -30.29 -23.45
CA ARG A 104 -1.43 -31.03 -23.13
C ARG A 104 -0.99 -30.74 -21.70
N PRO A 105 -1.44 -31.51 -20.70
CA PRO A 105 -1.14 -31.25 -19.29
C PRO A 105 0.34 -31.23 -18.92
N GLN A 106 1.18 -31.96 -19.65
CA GLN A 106 2.64 -31.97 -19.46
C GLN A 106 3.39 -31.02 -20.43
N GLY A 107 2.66 -30.13 -21.10
CA GLY A 107 3.23 -29.14 -22.00
C GLY A 107 3.57 -27.82 -21.32
N ILE A 108 4.23 -26.94 -22.07
CA ILE A 108 4.41 -25.54 -21.67
C ILE A 108 3.11 -24.75 -21.79
N ALA A 109 3.03 -23.64 -21.05
CA ALA A 109 1.93 -22.67 -21.10
C ALA A 109 0.52 -23.30 -20.96
N TYR A 110 0.43 -24.37 -20.16
CA TYR A 110 -0.80 -25.10 -19.89
C TYR A 110 -1.72 -24.31 -18.95
N PHE A 111 -3.02 -24.29 -19.23
CA PHE A 111 -4.01 -23.59 -18.39
C PHE A 111 -4.29 -24.26 -17.06
N GLY A 112 -3.98 -25.54 -16.92
CA GLY A 112 -4.47 -26.35 -15.80
C GLY A 112 -5.82 -27.00 -16.11
N PRO A 113 -6.18 -28.06 -15.37
CA PRO A 113 -7.43 -28.79 -15.58
C PRO A 113 -8.65 -28.07 -14.99
N SER A 114 -8.43 -27.12 -14.07
CA SER A 114 -9.46 -26.45 -13.31
C SER A 114 -8.91 -25.18 -12.64
N LYS A 115 -9.77 -24.46 -11.91
CA LYS A 115 -9.35 -23.37 -11.02
C LYS A 115 -8.33 -23.86 -9.99
N SER A 116 -7.14 -23.29 -10.01
CA SER A 116 -6.05 -23.62 -9.08
C SER A 116 -6.31 -23.11 -7.66
N TRP A 117 -5.56 -23.64 -6.70
CA TRP A 117 -5.54 -23.13 -5.32
C TRP A 117 -5.14 -21.65 -5.25
N SER A 118 -4.16 -21.24 -6.06
CA SER A 118 -3.68 -19.86 -6.15
C SER A 118 -4.78 -18.90 -6.61
N SER A 119 -5.53 -19.26 -7.66
CA SER A 119 -6.66 -18.45 -8.15
C SER A 119 -7.81 -18.39 -7.15
N GLN A 120 -8.10 -19.49 -6.44
CA GLN A 120 -9.10 -19.50 -5.35
C GLN A 120 -8.66 -18.61 -4.17
N THR A 121 -7.37 -18.62 -3.84
CA THR A 121 -6.80 -17.82 -2.76
C THR A 121 -6.88 -16.33 -3.09
N GLU A 122 -6.56 -15.96 -4.33
CA GLU A 122 -6.72 -14.60 -4.82
C GLU A 122 -8.19 -14.15 -4.72
N GLU A 123 -9.15 -14.94 -5.21
CA GLU A 123 -10.57 -14.63 -5.11
C GLU A 123 -11.03 -14.48 -3.65
N TYR A 124 -10.57 -15.34 -2.75
CA TYR A 124 -10.87 -15.23 -1.32
C TYR A 124 -10.32 -13.94 -0.71
N VAL A 125 -9.08 -13.57 -1.06
CA VAL A 125 -8.48 -12.31 -0.61
C VAL A 125 -9.27 -11.12 -1.14
N ILE A 126 -9.70 -11.17 -2.40
CA ILE A 126 -10.54 -10.16 -3.02
C ILE A 126 -11.85 -10.00 -2.22
N ASP A 127 -12.58 -11.09 -2.02
CA ASP A 127 -13.88 -11.10 -1.35
C ASP A 127 -13.78 -10.66 0.12
N LYS A 128 -12.70 -11.03 0.81
CA LYS A 128 -12.52 -10.73 2.24
C LYS A 128 -12.01 -9.32 2.50
N TYR A 129 -11.01 -8.86 1.73
CA TYR A 129 -10.25 -7.66 2.08
C TYR A 129 -10.58 -6.45 1.21
N ILE A 130 -11.17 -6.62 0.02
CA ILE A 130 -11.55 -5.52 -0.87
C ILE A 130 -13.02 -5.55 -1.36
N PRO A 131 -14.02 -6.05 -0.61
CA PRO A 131 -15.39 -6.25 -1.12
C PRO A 131 -16.12 -4.95 -1.51
N TYR A 132 -15.72 -3.81 -0.95
CA TYR A 132 -16.37 -2.52 -1.16
C TYR A 132 -15.43 -1.48 -1.80
N ALA A 133 -14.30 -1.92 -2.35
CA ALA A 133 -13.34 -1.02 -2.97
C ALA A 133 -13.95 -0.44 -4.26
N THR A 134 -14.15 0.87 -4.30
CA THR A 134 -14.68 1.57 -5.49
C THR A 134 -13.59 1.95 -6.49
N ASN A 135 -12.35 2.08 -6.01
CA ASN A 135 -11.17 2.37 -6.80
C ASN A 135 -10.06 1.43 -6.35
N ILE A 136 -9.41 0.77 -7.31
CA ILE A 136 -8.38 -0.24 -7.03
C ILE A 136 -7.13 0.12 -7.82
N LEU A 137 -5.99 0.09 -7.13
CA LEU A 137 -4.67 0.03 -7.74
C LEU A 137 -4.11 -1.37 -7.44
N LEU A 138 -3.98 -2.18 -8.49
CA LEU A 138 -3.34 -3.49 -8.40
C LEU A 138 -1.96 -3.41 -9.04
N ILE A 139 -0.95 -3.86 -8.32
CA ILE A 139 0.39 -3.96 -8.87
C ILE A 139 0.94 -5.34 -8.56
N ASP A 140 1.25 -6.09 -9.61
CA ASP A 140 1.94 -7.37 -9.52
C ASP A 140 3.43 -7.12 -9.74
N TRP A 141 4.26 -7.43 -8.74
CA TRP A 141 5.70 -7.24 -8.83
C TRP A 141 6.39 -8.59 -8.93
N HIS A 142 7.12 -8.76 -10.02
CA HIS A 142 7.96 -9.93 -10.22
C HIS A 142 9.15 -9.60 -11.10
N THR A 143 10.05 -10.55 -11.21
CA THR A 143 11.15 -10.49 -12.16
C THR A 143 10.69 -11.00 -13.52
N ALA A 144 11.17 -10.37 -14.59
CA ALA A 144 10.92 -10.86 -15.94
C ALA A 144 12.13 -10.60 -16.84
N VAL A 145 12.05 -11.17 -18.04
CA VAL A 145 13.02 -10.93 -19.10
C VAL A 145 13.02 -9.44 -19.45
N GLY A 146 14.20 -8.83 -19.50
CA GLY A 146 14.31 -7.40 -19.81
C GLY A 146 15.68 -6.82 -19.48
N PRO A 147 15.84 -5.49 -19.62
CA PRO A 147 17.09 -4.82 -19.32
C PRO A 147 17.51 -5.04 -17.85
N TYR A 148 18.74 -5.51 -17.66
CA TYR A 148 19.24 -5.95 -16.36
C TYR A 148 19.16 -4.87 -15.29
N GLY A 149 18.38 -5.14 -14.24
CA GLY A 149 18.21 -4.26 -13.08
C GLY A 149 17.25 -3.08 -13.30
N ALA A 150 16.71 -2.91 -14.52
CA ALA A 150 15.71 -1.90 -14.83
C ALA A 150 14.30 -2.38 -14.47
N TRP A 151 13.37 -1.44 -14.29
CA TRP A 151 11.95 -1.76 -14.13
C TRP A 151 11.15 -1.31 -15.36
N SER A 152 10.22 -2.15 -15.76
CA SER A 152 9.18 -1.82 -16.75
C SER A 152 7.80 -2.00 -16.12
N PHE A 153 6.83 -1.21 -16.57
CA PHE A 153 5.42 -1.54 -16.31
C PHE A 153 4.79 -2.07 -17.60
N VAL A 154 4.00 -3.11 -17.42
CA VAL A 154 3.16 -3.72 -18.45
C VAL A 154 1.72 -3.41 -18.06
N PRO A 155 1.14 -2.31 -18.57
CA PRO A 155 -0.24 -1.96 -18.27
C PRO A 155 -1.18 -2.97 -18.94
N ILE A 156 -2.27 -3.34 -18.25
CA ILE A 156 -3.25 -4.29 -18.78
C ILE A 156 -4.25 -3.62 -19.75
N ASP A 157 -4.40 -2.29 -19.66
CA ASP A 157 -5.32 -1.50 -20.48
C ASP A 157 -4.84 -0.04 -20.63
N ASP A 158 -5.38 0.68 -21.60
CA ASP A 158 -5.01 2.08 -21.93
C ASP A 158 -5.21 3.04 -20.75
N GLU A 159 -6.23 2.79 -19.91
CA GLU A 159 -6.47 3.60 -18.71
C GLU A 159 -5.33 3.44 -17.71
N SER A 160 -4.90 2.19 -17.48
CA SER A 160 -3.76 1.88 -16.62
C SER A 160 -2.46 2.45 -17.18
N GLU A 161 -2.23 2.35 -18.49
CA GLU A 161 -1.06 2.96 -19.14
C GLU A 161 -1.03 4.48 -18.93
N THR A 162 -2.16 5.14 -19.21
CA THR A 162 -2.30 6.59 -19.05
C THR A 162 -2.06 7.01 -17.60
N ALA A 163 -2.61 6.24 -16.64
CA ALA A 163 -2.43 6.52 -15.21
C ALA A 163 -0.96 6.36 -14.79
N PHE A 164 -0.30 5.26 -15.15
CA PHE A 164 1.10 5.03 -14.79
C PHE A 164 2.04 6.06 -15.42
N LYS A 165 1.86 6.39 -16.72
CA LYS A 165 2.62 7.47 -17.38
C LYS A 165 2.39 8.83 -16.73
N ARG A 166 1.17 9.10 -16.26
CA ARG A 166 0.87 10.36 -15.56
C ARG A 166 1.55 10.42 -14.18
N TRP A 167 1.60 9.32 -13.45
CA TRP A 167 2.18 9.30 -12.10
C TRP A 167 3.71 9.17 -12.07
N ALA A 168 4.29 8.56 -13.10
CA ALA A 168 5.72 8.28 -13.19
C ALA A 168 6.26 8.46 -14.64
N PRO A 169 6.15 9.67 -15.24
CA PRO A 169 6.35 9.90 -16.68
C PRO A 169 7.75 9.62 -17.21
N ASN A 170 8.78 9.58 -16.35
CA ASN A 170 10.18 9.44 -16.75
C ASN A 170 10.88 8.25 -16.08
N ASP A 171 10.17 7.50 -15.24
CA ASP A 171 10.81 6.56 -14.32
C ASP A 171 10.70 5.10 -14.76
N LEU A 172 9.82 4.79 -15.72
CA LEU A 172 9.60 3.43 -16.16
C LEU A 172 9.45 3.35 -17.69
N MET A 173 10.06 2.34 -18.29
CA MET A 173 9.77 1.99 -19.68
C MET A 173 8.37 1.36 -19.75
N SER A 174 7.52 1.89 -20.63
CA SER A 174 6.30 1.18 -21.04
C SER A 174 6.76 0.02 -21.94
N SER A 175 6.66 -1.20 -21.45
CA SER A 175 6.75 -2.39 -22.30
C SER A 175 5.31 -2.71 -22.67
N TYR A 176 4.85 -2.16 -23.79
CA TYR A 176 3.56 -2.56 -24.35
C TYR A 176 3.78 -3.93 -24.99
N ASP A 177 3.50 -4.99 -24.24
CA ASP A 177 3.43 -6.33 -24.81
C ASP A 177 2.07 -6.50 -25.52
N LEU A 178 2.04 -6.11 -26.81
CA LEU A 178 0.87 -6.04 -27.70
C LEU A 178 0.07 -7.36 -27.87
N GLY A 179 0.57 -8.48 -27.35
CA GLY A 179 0.00 -9.82 -27.61
C GLY A 179 -0.89 -10.40 -26.51
N LEU A 180 -1.04 -9.74 -25.38
CA LEU A 180 -1.86 -10.24 -24.28
C LEU A 180 -3.35 -9.93 -24.54
N PRO A 181 -4.25 -10.93 -24.64
CA PRO A 181 -5.65 -10.67 -24.99
C PRO A 181 -6.32 -9.76 -23.95
N THR A 182 -6.67 -8.55 -24.34
CA THR A 182 -7.31 -7.54 -23.46
C THR A 182 -8.79 -7.84 -23.18
N ASP A 183 -9.33 -8.93 -23.73
CA ASP A 183 -10.75 -9.33 -23.67
C ASP A 183 -11.15 -10.05 -22.36
N GLY A 184 -10.47 -9.76 -21.25
CA GLY A 184 -10.77 -10.34 -19.93
C GLY A 184 -10.06 -11.66 -19.63
N ARG A 185 -9.09 -12.00 -20.48
CA ARG A 185 -8.27 -13.23 -20.47
C ARG A 185 -6.93 -13.10 -19.75
N LEU A 186 -6.79 -12.06 -18.93
CA LEU A 186 -5.53 -11.71 -18.24
C LEU A 186 -5.62 -11.99 -16.75
N PRO A 187 -4.46 -12.23 -16.10
CA PRO A 187 -4.35 -12.25 -14.66
C PRO A 187 -5.08 -11.07 -14.03
N TYR A 188 -5.79 -11.32 -12.94
CA TYR A 188 -6.54 -10.31 -12.21
C TYR A 188 -7.72 -9.70 -13.01
N ALA A 189 -8.17 -10.32 -14.12
CA ALA A 189 -9.41 -9.94 -14.79
C ALA A 189 -10.62 -10.04 -13.85
N THR A 190 -10.60 -11.05 -12.99
CA THR A 190 -11.61 -11.31 -11.96
C THR A 190 -11.76 -10.16 -10.97
N ILE A 191 -10.72 -9.35 -10.71
CA ILE A 191 -10.81 -8.26 -9.72
C ILE A 191 -11.87 -7.23 -10.12
N LYS A 192 -11.92 -6.85 -11.40
CA LYS A 192 -12.90 -5.87 -11.90
C LYS A 192 -14.31 -6.45 -11.84
N VAL A 193 -14.45 -7.72 -12.20
CA VAL A 193 -15.74 -8.44 -12.20
C VAL A 193 -16.28 -8.64 -10.78
N LYS A 194 -15.45 -9.09 -9.85
CA LYS A 194 -15.85 -9.41 -8.46
C LYS A 194 -16.10 -8.17 -7.62
N THR A 195 -15.24 -7.17 -7.72
CA THR A 195 -15.36 -5.96 -6.88
C THR A 195 -16.41 -4.99 -7.40
N LYS A 196 -16.76 -5.04 -8.69
CA LYS A 196 -17.56 -4.02 -9.39
C LYS A 196 -17.01 -2.61 -9.14
N ALA A 197 -15.70 -2.51 -8.90
CA ALA A 197 -15.04 -1.23 -8.68
C ALA A 197 -15.30 -0.31 -9.87
N ARG A 198 -15.60 0.95 -9.58
CA ARG A 198 -15.79 1.99 -10.60
C ARG A 198 -14.54 2.15 -11.45
N ARG A 199 -13.37 1.98 -10.82
CA ARG A 199 -12.07 2.16 -11.48
C ARG A 199 -11.07 1.13 -10.98
N VAL A 200 -10.34 0.52 -11.91
CA VAL A 200 -9.29 -0.46 -11.61
C VAL A 200 -8.08 -0.10 -12.47
N ILE A 201 -7.03 0.40 -11.83
CA ILE A 201 -5.72 0.64 -12.45
C ILE A 201 -4.83 -0.55 -12.10
N ARG A 202 -4.23 -1.18 -13.11
CA ARG A 202 -3.54 -2.45 -12.93
C ARG A 202 -2.45 -2.70 -13.96
N GLY A 203 -1.38 -3.35 -13.51
CA GLY A 203 -0.29 -3.76 -14.40
C GLY A 203 0.72 -4.64 -13.69
N PHE A 204 1.49 -5.36 -14.50
CA PHE A 204 2.68 -6.07 -14.04
C PHE A 204 3.84 -5.09 -13.99
N TRP A 205 4.62 -5.14 -12.93
CA TRP A 205 5.88 -4.42 -12.86
C TRP A 205 6.98 -5.46 -12.81
N GLU A 206 7.85 -5.33 -13.79
CA GLU A 206 8.83 -6.35 -14.13
C GLU A 206 10.22 -5.81 -13.86
N ALA A 207 10.89 -6.42 -12.88
CA ALA A 207 12.32 -6.23 -12.68
C ALA A 207 13.09 -7.02 -13.74
N GLY A 208 13.70 -6.32 -14.68
CA GLY A 208 14.42 -6.90 -15.81
C GLY A 208 15.62 -7.71 -15.36
N THR A 209 15.74 -8.91 -15.92
CA THR A 209 16.87 -9.82 -15.70
C THR A 209 17.81 -9.79 -16.91
N TYR A 210 17.67 -10.72 -17.84
CA TYR A 210 18.52 -10.84 -19.01
C TYR A 210 17.68 -10.84 -20.27
N ASN A 211 18.33 -10.60 -21.42
CA ASN A 211 17.69 -10.71 -22.72
C ASN A 211 17.35 -12.16 -23.06
N VAL A 212 16.43 -12.36 -24.01
CA VAL A 212 16.13 -13.67 -24.57
C VAL A 212 17.31 -14.17 -25.40
N THR A 213 17.63 -15.45 -25.24
CA THR A 213 18.51 -16.21 -26.15
C THR A 213 17.80 -17.51 -26.53
N MET A 214 18.33 -18.20 -27.55
CA MET A 214 17.80 -19.52 -27.92
C MET A 214 17.89 -20.52 -26.75
N GLU A 215 18.96 -20.43 -25.96
CA GLU A 215 19.17 -21.29 -24.78
C GLU A 215 18.15 -20.98 -23.68
N THR A 216 17.82 -19.71 -23.45
CA THR A 216 16.88 -19.34 -22.38
C THR A 216 15.44 -19.65 -22.77
N ASN A 217 15.06 -19.52 -24.04
CA ASN A 217 13.78 -20.01 -24.55
C ASN A 217 13.65 -21.53 -24.40
N ALA A 218 14.73 -22.27 -24.66
CA ALA A 218 14.75 -23.71 -24.52
C ALA A 218 14.56 -24.17 -23.05
N MET A 219 14.98 -23.39 -22.07
CA MET A 219 14.92 -23.77 -20.66
C MET A 219 13.49 -24.13 -20.21
N PHE A 220 12.46 -23.41 -20.67
CA PHE A 220 11.07 -23.74 -20.34
C PHE A 220 10.68 -25.17 -20.76
N MET A 221 11.11 -25.61 -21.93
CA MET A 221 10.87 -26.98 -22.42
C MET A 221 11.71 -27.99 -21.65
N LEU A 222 12.98 -27.68 -21.37
CA LEU A 222 13.86 -28.59 -20.62
C LEU A 222 13.40 -28.79 -19.17
N ARG A 223 12.75 -27.79 -18.58
CA ARG A 223 12.14 -27.89 -17.24
C ARG A 223 11.03 -28.96 -17.19
N LEU A 224 10.34 -29.25 -18.30
CA LEU A 224 9.32 -30.31 -18.35
C LEU A 224 9.91 -31.70 -18.08
N TYR A 225 11.05 -32.03 -18.69
CA TYR A 225 11.76 -33.28 -18.40
C TYR A 225 12.14 -33.36 -16.92
N CYS A 226 12.75 -32.30 -16.39
CA CYS A 226 13.17 -32.27 -15.00
C CYS A 226 12.03 -32.34 -13.99
N ARG A 227 10.84 -31.87 -14.39
CA ARG A 227 9.63 -31.93 -13.56
C ARG A 227 8.99 -33.31 -13.56
N PHE A 228 8.86 -33.94 -14.73
CA PHE A 228 8.01 -35.14 -14.89
C PHE A 228 8.77 -36.45 -15.02
N TYR A 229 10.01 -36.42 -15.49
CA TYR A 229 10.75 -37.61 -15.94
C TYR A 229 12.13 -37.75 -15.28
N SER A 230 12.51 -36.80 -14.45
CA SER A 230 13.74 -36.83 -13.65
C SER A 230 13.50 -36.24 -12.26
N ASN A 231 14.57 -35.89 -11.54
CA ASN A 231 14.51 -35.35 -10.20
C ASN A 231 15.67 -34.36 -9.93
N MET A 232 15.65 -33.72 -8.76
CA MET A 232 16.65 -32.72 -8.38
C MET A 232 18.06 -33.29 -8.13
N THR A 233 18.26 -34.60 -8.16
CA THR A 233 19.59 -35.22 -7.99
C THR A 233 20.33 -35.40 -9.32
N ASP A 234 19.60 -35.49 -10.44
CA ASP A 234 20.13 -35.58 -11.80
C ASP A 234 21.01 -34.35 -12.12
N PRO A 235 22.31 -34.52 -12.47
CA PRO A 235 23.20 -33.42 -12.79
C PRO A 235 22.68 -32.50 -13.90
N PHE A 236 22.01 -33.04 -14.92
CA PHE A 236 21.41 -32.23 -15.97
C PHE A 236 20.31 -31.33 -15.39
N CYS A 237 19.43 -31.88 -14.57
CA CYS A 237 18.35 -31.10 -13.98
C CYS A 237 18.81 -30.09 -12.94
N LYS A 238 19.87 -30.40 -12.17
CA LYS A 238 20.53 -29.42 -11.31
C LYS A 238 21.04 -28.21 -12.10
N ASP A 239 21.72 -28.45 -13.23
CA ASP A 239 22.22 -27.37 -14.08
C ASP A 239 21.09 -26.53 -14.67
N ILE A 240 20.05 -27.17 -15.23
CA ILE A 240 18.89 -26.46 -15.79
C ILE A 240 18.14 -25.66 -14.72
N ILE A 241 17.94 -26.20 -13.52
CA ILE A 241 17.31 -25.49 -12.39
C ILE A 241 18.16 -24.28 -12.00
N SER A 242 19.47 -24.46 -11.83
CA SER A 242 20.38 -23.38 -11.44
C SER A 242 20.39 -22.25 -12.46
N LYS A 243 20.44 -22.59 -13.75
CA LYS A 243 20.34 -21.60 -14.84
C LYS A 243 19.00 -20.89 -14.85
N THR A 244 17.91 -21.61 -14.58
CA THR A 244 16.55 -21.03 -14.50
C THR A 244 16.46 -20.05 -13.34
N GLN A 245 17.01 -20.43 -12.19
CA GLN A 245 17.06 -19.55 -11.03
C GLN A 245 17.88 -18.30 -11.32
N GLU A 246 19.08 -18.42 -11.90
CA GLU A 246 19.89 -17.24 -12.24
C GLU A 246 19.17 -16.36 -13.26
N TYR A 247 18.58 -16.96 -14.30
CA TYR A 247 17.93 -16.22 -15.37
C TYR A 247 16.71 -15.41 -14.91
N PHE A 248 15.91 -15.94 -13.98
CA PHE A 248 14.73 -15.25 -13.44
C PHE A 248 14.98 -14.56 -12.09
N TYR A 249 16.11 -14.81 -11.45
CA TYR A 249 16.50 -14.16 -10.18
C TYR A 249 18.03 -14.10 -10.09
N PRO A 250 18.66 -13.12 -10.77
CA PRO A 250 20.11 -12.96 -10.77
C PRO A 250 20.67 -12.92 -9.34
N GLN A 251 21.68 -13.74 -9.06
CA GLN A 251 22.25 -13.83 -7.71
C GLN A 251 23.12 -12.62 -7.36
N ALA A 252 23.59 -11.86 -8.35
CA ALA A 252 24.47 -10.72 -8.16
C ALA A 252 23.83 -9.63 -7.27
N ASP A 253 24.56 -9.20 -6.24
CA ASP A 253 24.12 -8.14 -5.33
C ASP A 253 23.89 -6.80 -6.03
N GLU A 254 24.62 -6.53 -7.11
CA GLU A 254 24.44 -5.35 -7.93
C GLU A 254 23.01 -5.28 -8.51
N TRP A 255 22.53 -6.37 -9.09
CA TRP A 255 21.17 -6.45 -9.63
C TRP A 255 20.11 -6.25 -8.55
N LYS A 256 20.30 -6.88 -7.39
CA LYS A 256 19.40 -6.72 -6.23
C LYS A 256 19.36 -5.26 -5.76
N LYS A 257 20.49 -4.56 -5.77
CA LYS A 257 20.57 -3.12 -5.42
C LYS A 257 19.90 -2.24 -6.46
N LEU A 258 20.15 -2.48 -7.75
CA LEU A 258 19.54 -1.73 -8.85
C LEU A 258 18.02 -1.82 -8.80
N THR A 259 17.50 -3.06 -8.76
CA THR A 259 16.05 -3.31 -8.69
C THR A 259 15.42 -2.73 -7.43
N TYR A 260 16.06 -2.89 -6.27
CA TYR A 260 15.58 -2.31 -5.01
C TYR A 260 15.55 -0.77 -5.03
N ASN A 261 16.60 -0.13 -5.53
CA ASN A 261 16.65 1.34 -5.58
C ASN A 261 15.61 1.91 -6.53
N ALA A 262 15.46 1.30 -7.71
CA ALA A 262 14.47 1.70 -8.69
C ALA A 262 13.04 1.59 -8.15
N ILE A 263 12.65 0.44 -7.56
CA ILE A 263 11.29 0.29 -7.02
C ILE A 263 11.00 1.26 -5.88
N ASN A 264 11.98 1.53 -5.00
CA ASN A 264 11.80 2.50 -3.91
C ASN A 264 11.71 3.95 -4.38
N ASN A 265 12.19 4.27 -5.59
CA ASN A 265 12.04 5.59 -6.20
C ASN A 265 10.65 5.73 -6.87
N VAL A 266 10.21 4.71 -7.61
CA VAL A 266 9.01 4.79 -8.45
C VAL A 266 7.72 4.54 -7.68
N LEU A 267 7.72 3.53 -6.82
CA LEU A 267 6.51 3.10 -6.13
C LEU A 267 5.85 4.24 -5.32
N PRO A 268 6.58 5.06 -4.54
CA PRO A 268 5.97 6.18 -3.82
C PRO A 268 5.26 7.19 -4.75
N LYS A 269 5.79 7.42 -5.95
CA LYS A 269 5.20 8.33 -6.94
C LYS A 269 3.86 7.81 -7.45
N VAL A 270 3.80 6.52 -7.79
CA VAL A 270 2.56 5.85 -8.23
C VAL A 270 1.52 5.81 -7.11
N LEU A 271 1.92 5.45 -5.89
CA LEU A 271 1.02 5.43 -4.74
C LEU A 271 0.48 6.84 -4.43
N SER A 272 1.33 7.86 -4.49
CA SER A 272 0.93 9.26 -4.27
C SER A 272 0.01 9.77 -5.38
N GLY A 273 0.31 9.44 -6.64
CA GLY A 273 -0.50 9.78 -7.79
C GLY A 273 -1.90 9.17 -7.72
N PHE A 274 -1.99 7.89 -7.38
CA PHE A 274 -3.26 7.22 -7.14
C PHE A 274 -4.04 7.87 -5.98
N ALA A 275 -3.39 8.12 -4.84
CA ALA A 275 -4.01 8.77 -3.69
C ALA A 275 -4.50 10.20 -4.00
N ALA A 276 -3.75 10.96 -4.80
CA ALA A 276 -4.14 12.29 -5.25
C ALA A 276 -5.39 12.24 -6.14
N GLU A 277 -5.51 11.24 -7.02
CA GLU A 277 -6.69 11.08 -7.88
C GLU A 277 -7.94 10.67 -7.12
N LEU A 278 -7.80 9.84 -6.08
CA LEU A 278 -8.90 9.60 -5.15
C LEU A 278 -9.36 10.90 -4.50
N SER A 279 -8.40 11.75 -4.12
CA SER A 279 -8.66 13.05 -3.50
C SER A 279 -9.27 14.06 -4.50
N ILE A 280 -8.94 13.99 -5.79
CA ILE A 280 -9.53 14.83 -6.86
C ILE A 280 -10.93 14.35 -7.21
N GLY A 281 -11.16 13.04 -7.31
CA GLY A 281 -12.51 12.47 -7.46
C GLY A 281 -13.41 12.82 -6.28
N ILE A 282 -12.85 12.80 -5.06
CA ILE A 282 -13.50 13.36 -3.87
C ILE A 282 -13.71 14.87 -4.06
N LYS A 283 -12.73 15.68 -4.50
CA LYS A 283 -12.92 17.12 -4.72
C LYS A 283 -13.91 17.48 -5.83
N LEU A 284 -14.06 16.68 -6.89
CA LEU A 284 -15.01 16.89 -7.99
C LEU A 284 -16.42 16.42 -7.62
N ILE A 285 -16.55 15.26 -6.99
CA ILE A 285 -17.82 14.80 -6.41
C ILE A 285 -18.24 15.79 -5.32
N VAL A 286 -17.32 16.22 -4.46
CA VAL A 286 -17.54 17.31 -3.49
C VAL A 286 -17.79 18.61 -4.20
N SER A 287 -17.21 18.96 -5.35
CA SER A 287 -17.50 20.20 -6.09
C SER A 287 -18.90 20.18 -6.69
N ASP A 288 -19.31 19.10 -7.36
CA ASP A 288 -20.63 18.97 -7.98
C ASP A 288 -21.73 18.80 -6.91
N LEU A 289 -21.47 18.01 -5.85
CA LEU A 289 -22.30 18.01 -4.65
C LEU A 289 -22.22 19.34 -3.92
N CYS A 290 -21.12 20.11 -3.90
CA CYS A 290 -21.03 21.45 -3.29
C CYS A 290 -21.53 22.57 -4.21
N ILE A 291 -21.88 22.31 -5.45
CA ILE A 291 -22.63 23.24 -6.29
C ILE A 291 -24.13 22.98 -6.06
N ILE A 292 -24.55 21.71 -6.04
CA ILE A 292 -25.94 21.31 -5.76
C ILE A 292 -26.31 21.55 -4.28
N LEU A 293 -25.46 21.15 -3.34
CA LEU A 293 -25.47 21.50 -1.92
C LEU A 293 -24.90 22.92 -1.70
N GLY A 294 -24.15 23.55 -2.59
CA GLY A 294 -23.77 24.96 -2.41
C GLY A 294 -24.99 25.87 -2.47
N VAL A 295 -25.90 25.55 -3.38
CA VAL A 295 -27.19 26.24 -3.52
C VAL A 295 -28.16 25.84 -2.40
N ILE A 296 -28.19 24.57 -1.98
CA ILE A 296 -29.15 24.07 -0.98
C ILE A 296 -28.63 24.19 0.47
N VAL A 297 -27.34 23.96 0.70
CA VAL A 297 -26.64 23.89 1.99
C VAL A 297 -25.76 25.11 2.26
N GLY A 298 -25.40 25.94 1.27
CA GLY A 298 -24.84 27.28 1.53
C GLY A 298 -25.80 28.16 2.37
N LEU A 299 -27.11 27.91 2.27
CA LEU A 299 -28.14 28.54 3.11
C LEU A 299 -28.42 27.76 4.43
N LEU A 300 -27.97 26.52 4.58
CA LEU A 300 -28.34 25.63 5.69
C LEU A 300 -27.15 25.11 6.57
N TRP A 301 -25.97 24.75 6.06
CA TRP A 301 -24.87 24.20 6.89
C TRP A 301 -24.07 25.20 7.71
N PHE A 302 -23.80 26.40 7.18
CA PHE A 302 -23.06 27.40 7.96
C PHE A 302 -23.89 27.88 9.17
N ARG A 303 -25.23 27.78 9.07
CA ARG A 303 -26.13 27.90 10.22
C ARG A 303 -26.09 26.64 11.09
N ILE A 304 -26.33 25.44 10.55
CA ILE A 304 -26.50 24.22 11.36
C ILE A 304 -25.27 23.85 12.23
N TRP A 305 -24.03 23.99 11.75
CA TRP A 305 -22.86 23.66 12.58
C TRP A 305 -22.55 24.73 13.64
N ASN A 306 -22.69 26.02 13.30
CA ASN A 306 -22.54 27.08 14.29
C ASN A 306 -23.68 27.03 15.32
N ASP A 307 -24.91 26.76 14.90
CA ASP A 307 -26.07 26.60 15.76
C ASP A 307 -25.97 25.34 16.63
N PHE A 308 -25.52 24.21 16.08
CA PHE A 308 -25.29 22.98 16.85
C PHE A 308 -24.19 23.16 17.91
N LEU A 309 -23.07 23.81 17.55
CA LEU A 309 -21.94 24.02 18.45
C LEU A 309 -22.24 25.11 19.49
N GLU A 310 -23.02 26.14 19.15
CA GLU A 310 -23.57 27.09 20.13
C GLU A 310 -24.63 26.43 21.02
N CYS A 311 -25.51 25.58 20.49
CA CYS A 311 -26.42 24.79 21.32
C CYS A 311 -25.64 23.89 22.28
N LEU A 312 -24.55 23.27 21.84
CA LEU A 312 -23.71 22.41 22.67
C LEU A 312 -22.97 23.22 23.76
N ARG A 313 -22.46 24.42 23.42
CA ARG A 313 -21.90 25.37 24.39
C ARG A 313 -22.94 25.83 25.41
N VAL A 314 -24.15 26.16 24.96
CA VAL A 314 -25.28 26.58 25.80
C VAL A 314 -25.70 25.43 26.73
N GLU A 315 -25.89 24.22 26.20
CA GLU A 315 -26.29 23.05 26.99
C GLU A 315 -25.23 22.67 28.02
N ILE A 316 -23.94 22.64 27.66
CA ILE A 316 -22.86 22.41 28.64
C ILE A 316 -22.85 23.55 29.68
N GLY A 317 -23.05 24.80 29.27
CA GLY A 317 -23.16 25.95 30.17
C GLY A 317 -24.34 25.87 31.14
N GLN A 318 -25.47 25.30 30.72
CA GLN A 318 -26.67 25.10 31.55
C GLN A 318 -26.52 23.93 32.53
N ASN A 319 -25.80 22.87 32.10
CA ASN A 319 -25.72 21.62 32.85
C ASN A 319 -24.46 21.50 33.72
N VAL A 320 -23.48 22.41 33.59
CA VAL A 320 -22.28 22.48 34.42
C VAL A 320 -22.33 23.68 35.36
N LYS A 321 -22.17 23.44 36.66
CA LYS A 321 -22.27 24.49 37.70
C LYS A 321 -21.04 25.40 37.72
N ASN A 322 -21.22 26.60 38.28
CA ASN A 322 -20.15 27.54 38.66
C ASN A 322 -19.35 28.17 37.49
N SER A 323 -19.92 28.30 36.31
CA SER A 323 -19.31 28.99 35.15
C SER A 323 -17.99 28.39 34.64
N VAL A 324 -17.74 27.10 34.90
CA VAL A 324 -16.50 26.42 34.46
C VAL A 324 -16.33 26.50 32.94
N THR A 325 -17.43 26.49 32.19
CA THR A 325 -17.43 26.58 30.73
C THR A 325 -16.84 27.91 30.23
N GLN A 326 -17.20 29.04 30.84
CA GLN A 326 -16.62 30.35 30.49
C GLN A 326 -15.15 30.44 30.89
N LEU A 327 -14.79 29.79 32.00
CA LEU A 327 -13.42 29.79 32.50
C LEU A 327 -12.49 29.00 31.56
N LEU A 328 -12.92 27.80 31.16
CA LEU A 328 -12.13 26.86 30.35
C LEU A 328 -12.19 27.13 28.85
N THR A 329 -13.19 27.88 28.37
CA THR A 329 -13.25 28.28 26.96
C THR A 329 -12.06 29.16 26.58
N SER A 330 -11.34 28.79 25.53
CA SER A 330 -10.25 29.59 24.95
C SER A 330 -10.81 30.89 24.37
N ASN A 331 -10.20 32.00 24.79
CA ASN A 331 -10.55 33.36 24.37
C ASN A 331 -9.32 34.30 24.40
N PHE A 332 -8.14 33.74 24.17
CA PHE A 332 -6.89 34.48 24.01
C PHE A 332 -6.84 35.21 22.67
N SER A 333 -5.97 36.22 22.53
CA SER A 333 -5.86 37.04 21.32
C SER A 333 -5.57 36.26 20.02
N THR A 334 -4.92 35.10 20.12
CA THR A 334 -4.61 34.21 18.99
C THR A 334 -5.66 33.10 18.79
N THR A 335 -6.75 33.11 19.56
CA THR A 335 -7.79 32.10 19.48
C THR A 335 -8.59 32.26 18.20
N THR A 336 -8.60 31.23 17.36
CA THR A 336 -9.56 31.13 16.25
C THR A 336 -10.81 30.39 16.71
N GLN A 337 -11.83 30.33 15.84
CA GLN A 337 -13.05 29.60 16.12
C GLN A 337 -12.76 28.12 16.45
N ILE A 338 -11.71 27.54 15.87
CA ILE A 338 -11.27 26.16 16.10
C ILE A 338 -10.75 25.97 17.54
N GLU A 339 -9.85 26.84 18.03
CA GLU A 339 -9.30 26.71 19.39
C GLU A 339 -10.37 26.98 20.45
N SER A 340 -11.31 27.90 20.18
CA SER A 340 -12.47 28.12 21.06
C SER A 340 -13.34 26.87 21.17
N LEU A 341 -13.54 26.13 20.08
CA LEU A 341 -14.32 24.88 20.05
C LEU A 341 -13.58 23.71 20.71
N LEU A 342 -12.28 23.54 20.46
CA LEU A 342 -11.46 22.48 21.08
C LEU A 342 -11.42 22.61 22.61
N SER A 343 -11.40 23.83 23.14
CA SER A 343 -11.44 24.07 24.59
C SER A 343 -12.74 23.58 25.25
N CYS A 344 -13.86 23.62 24.53
CA CYS A 344 -15.12 23.03 24.99
C CYS A 344 -15.09 21.49 24.96
N THR A 345 -14.28 20.89 24.08
CA THR A 345 -14.08 19.43 24.03
C THR A 345 -13.28 18.93 25.23
N VAL A 346 -12.38 19.73 25.80
CA VAL A 346 -11.69 19.39 27.05
C VAL A 346 -12.67 19.26 28.22
N ILE A 347 -13.75 20.04 28.22
CA ILE A 347 -14.85 19.87 29.19
C ILE A 347 -15.54 18.51 28.97
N MET A 348 -15.62 18.04 27.72
CA MET A 348 -16.14 16.71 27.40
C MET A 348 -15.25 15.58 27.94
N ASP A 349 -13.96 15.81 28.20
CA ASP A 349 -13.07 14.83 28.84
C ASP A 349 -13.52 14.49 30.27
N THR A 350 -14.29 15.35 30.94
CA THR A 350 -14.93 14.99 32.22
C THR A 350 -15.94 13.84 32.10
N PHE A 351 -16.40 13.55 30.88
CA PHE A 351 -17.24 12.40 30.52
C PHE A 351 -16.42 11.20 30.00
N GLN A 352 -15.09 11.24 30.09
CA GLN A 352 -14.21 10.15 29.62
C GLN A 352 -14.50 8.79 30.27
N LYS A 353 -15.18 8.71 31.42
CA LYS A 353 -15.64 7.42 31.98
C LYS A 353 -16.51 6.61 31.01
N TYR A 354 -17.08 7.25 29.99
CA TYR A 354 -17.88 6.60 28.95
C TYR A 354 -17.06 6.19 27.71
N PHE A 355 -15.75 6.47 27.66
CA PHE A 355 -14.89 6.20 26.50
C PHE A 355 -13.50 5.66 26.92
N LYS A 356 -12.88 4.80 26.09
CA LYS A 356 -11.51 4.30 26.33
C LYS A 356 -10.55 4.95 25.34
N TYR A 357 -9.59 5.71 25.85
CA TYR A 357 -8.49 6.28 25.07
C TYR A 357 -7.16 5.60 25.41
N LYS A 358 -6.28 5.42 24.42
CA LYS A 358 -4.89 5.01 24.59
C LYS A 358 -3.99 6.09 24.00
N SER A 359 -3.10 6.64 24.81
CA SER A 359 -2.06 7.59 24.38
C SER A 359 -0.69 6.93 24.52
N TYR A 360 0.18 7.12 23.52
CA TYR A 360 1.59 6.76 23.54
C TYR A 360 2.40 8.07 23.51
N VAL A 361 3.24 8.28 24.52
CA VAL A 361 4.12 9.46 24.58
C VAL A 361 5.49 9.08 24.01
N THR A 362 5.98 9.87 23.06
CA THR A 362 7.32 9.77 22.48
C THR A 362 8.33 10.59 23.29
N MET A 363 9.51 10.03 23.50
CA MET A 363 10.61 10.56 24.32
C MET A 363 11.49 11.56 23.54
N CYS A 364 11.19 12.85 23.60
CA CYS A 364 12.04 13.91 23.06
C CYS A 364 12.22 15.05 24.09
N GLY A 365 13.45 15.58 24.21
CA GLY A 365 13.74 16.77 25.00
C GLY A 365 13.23 18.06 24.35
N ILE A 366 12.92 19.08 25.16
CA ILE A 366 12.47 20.40 24.68
C ILE A 366 13.70 21.20 24.23
N ARG A 367 13.89 21.35 22.92
CA ARG A 367 15.02 22.11 22.35
C ARG A 367 14.81 23.63 22.40
N ASN A 368 13.59 24.10 22.14
CA ASN A 368 13.20 25.51 22.13
C ASN A 368 11.74 25.64 22.57
N VAL A 369 11.38 26.74 23.21
CA VAL A 369 10.00 27.11 23.57
C VAL A 369 9.65 28.41 22.87
N HIS A 370 8.54 28.43 22.13
CA HIS A 370 8.02 29.62 21.46
C HIS A 370 6.75 30.08 22.18
N PHE A 371 6.80 31.30 22.71
CA PHE A 371 5.64 31.92 23.34
C PHE A 371 4.81 32.67 22.30
N MET A 372 3.52 32.33 22.22
CA MET A 372 2.55 32.96 21.33
C MET A 372 1.55 33.79 22.14
N GLY A 373 0.80 34.69 21.49
CA GLY A 373 -0.18 35.55 22.15
C GLY A 373 0.41 36.87 22.64
N THR A 374 -0.28 37.53 23.56
CA THR A 374 0.09 38.81 24.16
C THR A 374 0.42 38.66 25.64
N SER A 375 1.12 39.65 26.23
CA SER A 375 1.39 39.69 27.68
C SER A 375 0.10 39.59 28.52
N GLU A 376 -0.99 40.18 28.03
CA GLU A 376 -2.30 40.10 28.68
C GLU A 376 -2.92 38.68 28.60
N ASP A 377 -2.63 37.91 27.55
CA ASP A 377 -3.08 36.52 27.44
C ASP A 377 -2.42 35.63 28.51
N TRP A 378 -1.13 35.84 28.79
CA TRP A 378 -0.42 35.08 29.82
C TRP A 378 -0.88 35.45 31.24
N LYS A 379 -1.16 36.74 31.48
CA LYS A 379 -1.82 37.19 32.72
C LYS A 379 -3.23 36.61 32.85
N LEU A 380 -3.98 36.55 31.74
CA LEU A 380 -5.31 35.95 31.70
C LEU A 380 -5.27 34.45 31.97
N LEU A 381 -4.29 33.72 31.42
CA LEU A 381 -4.08 32.29 31.70
C LEU A 381 -3.85 32.06 33.20
N ARG A 382 -2.97 32.84 33.82
CA ARG A 382 -2.71 32.78 35.26
C ARG A 382 -3.95 33.10 36.09
N TYR A 383 -4.68 34.15 35.71
CA TYR A 383 -5.92 34.54 36.36
C TYR A 383 -6.96 33.41 36.29
N LYS A 384 -7.17 32.84 35.09
CA LYS A 384 -8.10 31.73 34.88
C LYS A 384 -7.71 30.50 35.69
N THR A 385 -6.43 30.15 35.68
CA THR A 385 -5.90 29.03 36.49
C THR A 385 -6.13 29.25 37.98
N THR A 386 -5.95 30.48 38.47
CA THR A 386 -6.23 30.82 39.88
C THR A 386 -7.70 30.58 40.22
N LYS A 387 -8.62 30.93 39.33
CA LYS A 387 -10.06 30.71 39.52
C LYS A 387 -10.46 29.23 39.51
N LEU A 388 -9.67 28.35 38.91
CA LEU A 388 -9.92 26.91 38.97
C LEU A 388 -9.89 26.37 40.40
N LYS A 389 -9.17 27.02 41.31
CA LYS A 389 -9.16 26.66 42.74
C LYS A 389 -10.55 26.68 43.38
N ASN A 390 -11.47 27.51 42.88
CA ASN A 390 -12.85 27.58 43.39
C ASN A 390 -13.66 26.29 43.12
N PHE A 391 -13.15 25.38 42.29
CA PHE A 391 -13.76 24.09 42.01
C PHE A 391 -13.20 22.96 42.90
N THR A 392 -12.38 23.28 43.90
CA THR A 392 -11.89 22.31 44.88
C THR A 392 -13.06 21.74 45.69
N VAL A 393 -13.15 20.43 45.78
CA VAL A 393 -14.23 19.74 46.49
C VAL A 393 -13.89 19.69 47.99
N PRO A 394 -14.80 20.08 48.90
CA PRO A 394 -14.55 19.99 50.34
C PRO A 394 -14.17 18.55 50.75
N ASN A 395 -13.12 18.41 51.57
CA ASN A 395 -12.53 17.13 52.01
C ASN A 395 -11.76 16.36 50.93
N ARG A 396 -11.39 17.01 49.81
CA ARG A 396 -10.37 16.56 48.86
C ARG A 396 -9.45 17.74 48.52
N ASP A 397 -8.36 17.86 49.26
CA ASP A 397 -7.42 18.98 49.14
C ASP A 397 -6.42 18.81 47.97
N ASP A 398 -6.50 17.72 47.22
CA ASP A 398 -5.57 17.39 46.12
C ASP A 398 -5.61 18.42 44.98
N PHE A 399 -6.79 18.81 44.53
CA PHE A 399 -6.94 19.72 43.40
C PHE A 399 -6.54 21.16 43.74
N GLY A 400 -6.95 21.65 44.91
CA GLY A 400 -6.60 23.00 45.36
C GLY A 400 -5.08 23.16 45.54
N SER A 401 -4.44 22.18 46.19
CA SER A 401 -2.98 22.14 46.35
C SER A 401 -2.25 21.96 45.02
N TYR A 402 -2.81 21.21 44.07
CA TYR A 402 -2.24 21.11 42.72
C TYR A 402 -2.23 22.46 41.99
N ILE A 403 -3.34 23.21 42.04
CA ILE A 403 -3.40 24.55 41.45
C ILE A 403 -2.40 25.50 42.14
N ASP A 404 -2.26 25.42 43.47
CA ASP A 404 -1.26 26.23 44.19
C ASP A 404 0.18 25.92 43.74
N GLY A 405 0.49 24.67 43.40
CA GLY A 405 1.78 24.29 42.81
C GLY A 405 1.96 24.72 41.35
N LEU A 406 0.87 24.82 40.59
CA LEU A 406 0.91 25.21 39.17
C LEU A 406 1.09 26.72 38.96
N LEU A 407 0.55 27.56 39.85
CA LEU A 407 0.62 29.01 39.71
C LEU A 407 2.05 29.57 39.65
N PRO A 408 3.01 29.15 40.49
CA PRO A 408 4.42 29.55 40.37
C PRO A 408 5.07 29.17 39.03
N ILE A 409 4.63 28.07 38.40
CA ILE A 409 5.13 27.65 37.08
C ILE A 409 4.64 28.62 36.00
N ILE A 410 3.35 29.00 36.06
CA ILE A 410 2.78 29.99 35.14
C ILE A 410 3.41 31.38 35.37
N ASP A 411 3.76 31.72 36.61
CA ASP A 411 4.52 32.94 36.92
C ASP A 411 5.86 32.96 36.19
N GLN A 412 6.59 31.84 36.17
CA GLN A 412 7.85 31.72 35.43
C GLN A 412 7.66 31.83 33.91
N PHE A 413 6.54 31.33 33.38
CA PHE A 413 6.18 31.52 31.97
C PHE A 413 5.92 32.98 31.64
N ILE A 414 5.22 33.72 32.52
CA ILE A 414 5.02 35.17 32.36
C ILE A 414 6.36 35.92 32.42
N GLN A 415 7.24 35.58 33.37
CA GLN A 415 8.57 36.19 33.45
C GLN A 415 9.39 35.93 32.19
N THR A 416 9.35 34.70 31.68
CA THR A 416 10.02 34.32 30.43
C THR A 416 9.46 35.08 29.23
N TYR A 417 8.14 35.27 29.15
CA TYR A 417 7.51 36.09 28.11
C TYR A 417 7.96 37.56 28.16
N GLN A 418 8.28 38.07 29.37
CA GLN A 418 8.78 39.43 29.60
C GLN A 418 10.31 39.54 29.50
N ASP A 419 10.95 38.58 28.83
CA ASP A 419 12.40 38.47 28.67
C ASP A 419 13.21 38.31 29.98
N ASN A 420 12.55 38.04 31.11
CA ASN A 420 13.17 37.74 32.40
C ASN A 420 13.31 36.23 32.59
N VAL A 421 14.23 35.61 31.83
CA VAL A 421 14.36 34.14 31.77
C VAL A 421 15.13 33.58 32.97
N ASP A 422 14.49 32.73 33.78
CA ASP A 422 15.15 31.91 34.81
C ASP A 422 15.58 30.55 34.23
N ASN A 423 16.85 30.46 33.83
CA ASN A 423 17.41 29.24 33.27
C ASN A 423 17.44 28.07 34.28
N GLN A 424 17.51 28.32 35.59
CA GLN A 424 17.48 27.24 36.59
C GLN A 424 16.09 26.60 36.67
N PHE A 425 15.04 27.41 36.55
CA PHE A 425 13.67 26.93 36.42
C PHE A 425 13.49 26.12 35.13
N TRP A 426 13.89 26.65 33.97
CA TRP A 426 13.70 25.96 32.69
C TRP A 426 14.45 24.64 32.59
N ASN A 427 15.62 24.53 33.22
CA ASN A 427 16.36 23.28 33.30
C ASN A 427 15.71 22.23 34.22
N LYS A 428 14.68 22.60 35.00
CA LYS A 428 13.93 21.73 35.92
C LYS A 428 12.44 21.61 35.56
N VAL A 429 12.00 22.22 34.46
CA VAL A 429 10.58 22.22 34.05
C VAL A 429 10.04 20.81 33.76
N MET A 430 10.97 19.85 33.58
CA MET A 430 10.71 18.42 33.50
C MET A 430 11.70 17.71 34.44
N ASP A 431 11.19 16.91 35.37
CA ASP A 431 11.98 15.99 36.22
C ASP A 431 11.46 14.56 36.03
N VAL A 432 12.36 13.58 36.02
CA VAL A 432 12.03 12.16 35.84
C VAL A 432 12.36 11.44 37.14
N GLU A 433 11.34 11.18 37.97
CA GLU A 433 11.47 10.23 39.06
C GLU A 433 11.89 8.87 38.48
N HIS A 434 13.09 8.45 38.83
CA HIS A 434 13.67 7.17 38.42
C HIS A 434 12.93 6.00 39.10
N VAL A 435 11.76 5.63 38.59
CA VAL A 435 11.34 4.22 38.65
C VAL A 435 12.24 3.48 37.68
N GLY A 436 13.29 2.86 38.25
CA GLY A 436 14.45 2.33 37.55
C GLY A 436 14.15 1.63 36.23
N ARG A 437 14.48 2.31 35.14
CA ARG A 437 15.37 1.85 34.05
C ARG A 437 15.48 2.94 32.98
N GLY A 438 16.64 3.59 32.95
CA GLY A 438 17.17 4.30 31.78
C GLY A 438 17.01 5.82 31.81
N GLY A 439 17.89 6.49 32.57
CA GLY A 439 18.00 7.95 32.63
C GLY A 439 18.68 8.59 31.41
N SER A 440 18.50 9.91 31.34
CA SER A 440 18.73 10.85 30.24
C SER A 440 20.06 11.59 30.28
N GLY A 441 20.51 12.04 29.10
CA GLY A 441 21.06 13.38 28.90
C GLY A 441 22.48 13.68 29.39
N ARG A 442 23.32 14.11 28.43
CA ARG A 442 23.82 15.48 28.47
C ARG A 442 23.06 16.29 27.44
#